data_AF-A0A026VVL7-F1
#
_entry.id   AF-A0A026VVL7-F1
#
_cell.length_a   1.000
_cell.length_b   1.000
_cell.length_c   1.000
_cell.angle_alpha   90.00
_cell.angle_beta   90.00
_cell.angle_gamma   90.00
#
_symmetry.space_group_name_H-M   'P 1'
#
loop_
_entity.id
_entity.type
_entity.pdbx_description
1 polymer ?
#
loop_
_entity_poly.entity_id
_entity_poly.type
_entity_poly.pdbx_seq_one_letter_code
_entity_poly.pdbx_strand_id
1 'polypeptide(L)'
;WNELIAEQWRNFAQKGLPPEQRDPLLRKYSPPEALAFLKAPKFNQELKSGLKSNSVSKRDEYNSKDQDQAGIALCALDETLSDLLKPAIQRALAPEARSAVLKINEEAKILADLFYHLFLSRRAQIVPTLNILAKNTAENIPPDECLFGTSFEKELKKATTMAKSAKDLVKASLLVSRKVQQPIKPQLHVIPSTASTENSRAPATTKTSATWRLGAPSSSRRAPYRARSRSRRH
;
A
#
# COMPACT_ATOMS: atom_id res chain seq x y z
N TRP A 1 -10.63 -14.98 -35.80
CA TRP A 1 -11.32 -15.20 -34.51
C TRP A 1 -12.64 -15.90 -34.79
N ASN A 2 -13.05 -16.87 -33.97
CA ASN A 2 -14.34 -17.54 -34.14
C ASN A 2 -15.47 -16.63 -33.64
N GLU A 3 -16.47 -16.37 -34.49
CA GLU A 3 -17.54 -15.40 -34.20
C GLU A 3 -18.47 -15.85 -33.08
N LEU A 4 -18.80 -17.14 -33.01
CA LEU A 4 -19.67 -17.71 -31.97
C LEU A 4 -19.02 -17.58 -30.58
N ILE A 5 -17.71 -17.85 -30.50
CA ILE A 5 -16.95 -17.69 -29.26
C ILE A 5 -16.92 -16.21 -28.85
N ALA A 6 -16.66 -15.31 -29.80
CA ALA A 6 -16.61 -13.87 -29.52
C ALA A 6 -17.96 -13.31 -29.03
N GLU A 7 -19.08 -13.79 -29.58
CA GLU A 7 -20.43 -13.41 -29.15
C GLU A 7 -20.73 -13.92 -27.73
N GLN A 8 -20.40 -15.18 -27.44
CA GLN A 8 -20.56 -15.73 -26.09
C GLN A 8 -19.75 -14.95 -25.06
N TRP A 9 -18.47 -14.68 -25.36
CA TRP A 9 -17.60 -13.93 -24.45
C TRP A 9 -18.07 -12.49 -24.25
N ARG A 10 -18.62 -11.86 -25.30
CA ARG A 10 -19.26 -10.55 -25.16
C ARG A 10 -20.43 -10.59 -24.18
N ASN A 11 -21.27 -11.63 -24.25
CA ASN A 11 -22.40 -11.79 -23.34
C ASN A 11 -21.91 -11.94 -21.90
N PHE A 12 -20.96 -12.83 -21.64
CA PHE A 12 -20.41 -13.06 -20.30
C PHE A 12 -19.67 -11.83 -19.75
N ALA A 13 -18.93 -11.09 -20.58
CA ALA A 13 -18.24 -9.88 -20.15
C ALA A 13 -19.22 -8.76 -19.74
N GLN A 14 -20.41 -8.70 -20.35
CA GLN A 14 -21.41 -7.66 -20.05
C GLN A 14 -22.37 -8.05 -18.92
N LYS A 15 -22.74 -9.32 -18.83
CA LYS A 15 -23.79 -9.81 -17.92
C LYS A 15 -23.26 -10.69 -16.79
N GLY A 16 -22.00 -11.09 -16.84
CA GLY A 16 -21.42 -12.13 -15.98
C GLY A 16 -21.93 -13.52 -16.34
N LEU A 17 -21.44 -14.52 -15.60
CA LEU A 17 -22.02 -15.86 -15.63
C LEU A 17 -23.25 -15.91 -14.71
N PRO A 18 -24.36 -16.53 -15.15
CA PRO A 18 -25.51 -16.75 -14.30
C PRO A 18 -25.15 -17.70 -13.13
N PRO A 19 -25.71 -17.51 -11.93
CA PRO A 19 -25.36 -18.30 -10.74
C PRO A 19 -25.47 -19.83 -10.95
N GLU A 20 -26.46 -20.26 -11.73
CA GLU A 20 -26.73 -21.66 -12.05
C GLU A 20 -25.59 -22.32 -12.83
N GLN A 21 -24.79 -21.53 -13.56
CA GLN A 21 -23.58 -22.00 -14.25
C GLN A 21 -22.32 -21.71 -13.45
N ARG A 22 -22.24 -20.53 -12.84
CA ARG A 22 -21.08 -20.07 -12.09
C ARG A 22 -20.79 -20.97 -10.89
N ASP A 23 -21.77 -21.19 -10.03
CA ASP A 23 -21.54 -21.84 -8.73
C ASP A 23 -21.10 -23.31 -8.88
N PRO A 24 -21.65 -24.10 -9.82
CA PRO A 24 -21.10 -25.43 -10.14
C PRO A 24 -19.65 -25.40 -10.62
N LEU A 25 -19.27 -24.44 -11.46
CA LEU A 25 -17.89 -24.30 -11.95
C LEU A 25 -16.94 -23.94 -10.80
N LEU A 26 -17.31 -22.98 -9.96
CA LEU A 26 -16.51 -22.58 -8.80
C LEU A 26 -16.32 -23.73 -7.81
N ARG A 27 -17.36 -24.56 -7.63
CA ARG A 27 -17.28 -25.74 -6.77
C ARG A 27 -16.41 -26.83 -7.37
N LYS A 28 -16.58 -27.12 -8.66
CA LYS A 28 -15.85 -28.18 -9.37
C LYS A 28 -14.34 -27.94 -9.33
N TYR A 29 -13.93 -26.71 -9.59
CA TYR A 29 -12.52 -26.33 -9.71
C TYR A 29 -11.98 -25.63 -8.46
N SER A 30 -12.62 -25.82 -7.30
CA SER A 30 -12.13 -25.29 -6.04
C SER A 30 -10.73 -25.86 -5.74
N PRO A 31 -9.73 -25.04 -5.37
CA PRO A 31 -8.37 -25.52 -5.19
C PRO A 31 -8.26 -26.60 -4.11
N PRO A 32 -7.70 -27.80 -4.44
CA PRO A 32 -7.37 -28.83 -3.45
C PRO A 32 -6.21 -28.39 -2.55
N GLU A 33 -5.88 -29.19 -1.54
CA GLU A 33 -4.80 -28.86 -0.58
C GLU A 33 -3.44 -28.64 -1.25
N ALA A 34 -3.09 -29.48 -2.24
CA ALA A 34 -1.85 -29.33 -3.00
C ALA A 34 -1.75 -28.00 -3.78
N LEU A 35 -2.90 -27.39 -4.11
CA LEU A 35 -3.00 -26.11 -4.80
C LEU A 35 -3.58 -25.02 -3.89
N ALA A 36 -3.46 -25.16 -2.57
CA ALA A 36 -4.01 -24.19 -1.62
C ALA A 36 -3.43 -22.78 -1.80
N PHE A 37 -2.23 -22.65 -2.39
CA PHE A 37 -1.62 -21.37 -2.74
C PHE A 37 -2.39 -20.57 -3.81
N LEU A 38 -3.30 -21.22 -4.55
CA LEU A 38 -4.22 -20.57 -5.49
C LEU A 38 -5.48 -20.03 -4.79
N LYS A 39 -5.60 -20.16 -3.46
CA LYS A 39 -6.63 -19.44 -2.70
C LYS A 39 -6.14 -18.04 -2.37
N ALA A 40 -7.05 -17.07 -2.43
CA ALA A 40 -6.77 -15.72 -2.01
C ALA A 40 -6.34 -15.68 -0.53
N PRO A 41 -5.24 -15.01 -0.18
CA PRO A 41 -4.84 -14.87 1.21
C PRO A 41 -5.93 -14.22 2.05
N LYS A 42 -6.12 -14.75 3.25
CA LYS A 42 -7.15 -14.28 4.18
C LYS A 42 -6.82 -12.89 4.68
N PHE A 43 -7.85 -12.07 4.87
CA PHE A 43 -7.67 -10.77 5.50
C PHE A 43 -7.36 -10.94 7.00
N ASN A 44 -6.25 -10.35 7.45
CA ASN A 44 -5.78 -10.31 8.83
C ASN A 44 -6.88 -9.85 9.82
N GLN A 45 -7.21 -10.68 10.81
CA GLN A 45 -8.31 -10.44 11.77
C GLN A 45 -8.04 -9.22 12.66
N GLU A 46 -6.80 -9.04 13.07
CA GLU A 46 -6.30 -7.91 13.86
C GLU A 46 -6.48 -6.57 13.15
N LEU A 47 -6.44 -6.56 11.81
CA LEU A 47 -6.74 -5.37 11.02
C LEU A 47 -8.25 -5.11 10.93
N LYS A 48 -9.10 -6.14 10.94
CA LYS A 48 -10.57 -5.96 10.92
C LYS A 48 -11.05 -5.13 12.11
N SER A 49 -10.54 -5.40 13.31
CA SER A 49 -10.88 -4.63 14.52
C SER A 49 -10.27 -3.23 14.54
N GLY A 50 -9.13 -3.01 13.87
CA GLY A 50 -8.40 -1.74 13.88
C GLY A 50 -8.87 -0.75 12.80
N LEU A 51 -9.52 -1.23 11.76
CA LEU A 51 -10.05 -0.38 10.69
C LEU A 51 -11.30 0.37 11.16
N LYS A 52 -11.24 1.70 11.10
CA LYS A 52 -12.35 2.57 11.48
C LYS A 52 -13.57 2.48 10.54
N SER A 53 -13.40 1.87 9.36
CA SER A 53 -14.42 1.83 8.31
C SER A 53 -14.67 0.42 7.81
N ASN A 54 -15.90 -0.05 7.99
CA ASN A 54 -16.40 -1.31 7.42
C ASN A 54 -16.31 -1.34 5.88
N SER A 55 -16.21 -0.19 5.22
CA SER A 55 -16.11 -0.12 3.75
C SER A 55 -14.80 -0.69 3.21
N VAL A 56 -13.70 -0.60 3.96
CA VAL A 56 -12.41 -1.18 3.55
C VAL A 56 -12.48 -2.69 3.60
N SER A 57 -13.00 -3.25 4.70
CA SER A 57 -13.18 -4.69 4.86
C SER A 57 -14.17 -5.26 3.84
N LYS A 58 -15.27 -4.55 3.55
CA LYS A 58 -16.24 -5.00 2.55
C LYS A 58 -15.66 -5.00 1.14
N ARG A 59 -14.85 -3.98 0.80
CA ARG A 59 -14.14 -3.93 -0.49
C ARG A 59 -13.15 -5.07 -0.63
N ASP A 60 -12.36 -5.35 0.41
CA ASP A 60 -11.42 -6.48 0.38
C ASP A 60 -12.13 -7.82 0.24
N GLU A 61 -13.32 -7.99 0.83
CA GLU A 61 -14.11 -9.21 0.66
C GLU A 61 -14.45 -9.46 -0.82
N TYR A 62 -14.81 -8.43 -1.59
CA TYR A 62 -15.05 -8.56 -3.02
C TYR A 62 -13.76 -8.85 -3.78
N ASN A 63 -12.69 -8.09 -3.53
CA ASN A 63 -11.41 -8.31 -4.20
C ASN A 63 -10.83 -9.71 -3.90
N SER A 64 -11.06 -10.24 -2.70
CA SER A 64 -10.67 -11.60 -2.32
C SER A 64 -11.41 -12.63 -3.15
N LYS A 65 -12.71 -12.43 -3.43
CA LYS A 65 -13.50 -13.30 -4.31
C LYS A 65 -13.01 -13.24 -5.76
N ASP A 66 -12.63 -12.05 -6.23
CA ASP A 66 -12.06 -11.89 -7.58
C ASP A 66 -10.74 -12.66 -7.70
N GLN A 67 -9.87 -12.56 -6.69
CA GLN A 67 -8.63 -13.31 -6.62
C GLN A 67 -8.89 -14.83 -6.52
N ASP A 68 -9.81 -15.27 -5.67
CA ASP A 68 -10.20 -16.68 -5.57
C ASP A 68 -10.72 -17.22 -6.92
N GLN A 69 -11.53 -16.45 -7.63
CA GLN A 69 -12.06 -16.86 -8.92
C GLN A 69 -10.96 -17.00 -9.98
N ALA A 70 -9.94 -16.13 -9.98
CA ALA A 70 -8.75 -16.30 -10.82
C ALA A 70 -7.97 -17.58 -10.45
N GLY A 71 -7.84 -17.88 -9.14
CA GLY A 71 -7.21 -19.11 -8.65
C GLY A 71 -7.96 -20.39 -9.04
N ILE A 72 -9.29 -20.38 -8.95
CA ILE A 72 -10.17 -21.46 -9.40
C ILE A 72 -10.01 -21.69 -10.92
N ALA A 73 -9.95 -20.62 -11.71
CA ALA A 73 -9.73 -20.73 -13.15
C ALA A 73 -8.35 -21.33 -13.47
N LEU A 74 -7.30 -21.04 -12.68
CA LEU A 74 -6.00 -21.72 -12.79
C LEU A 74 -6.10 -23.21 -12.46
N CYS A 75 -6.86 -23.61 -11.46
CA CYS A 75 -7.11 -25.04 -11.18
C CYS A 75 -7.81 -25.75 -12.35
N ALA A 76 -8.77 -25.09 -13.00
CA ALA A 76 -9.43 -25.64 -14.19
C ALA A 76 -8.45 -25.85 -15.36
N LEU A 77 -7.53 -24.88 -15.55
CA LEU A 77 -6.47 -25.00 -16.55
C LEU A 77 -5.45 -26.07 -16.20
N ASP A 78 -5.07 -26.20 -14.92
CA ASP A 78 -4.17 -27.24 -14.43
C ASP A 78 -4.72 -28.64 -14.65
N GLU A 79 -6.01 -28.87 -14.35
CA GLU A 79 -6.68 -30.15 -14.62
C GLU A 79 -6.66 -30.47 -16.13
N THR A 80 -6.98 -29.47 -16.96
CA THR A 80 -7.01 -29.62 -18.43
C THR A 80 -5.62 -29.89 -18.99
N LEU A 81 -4.60 -29.15 -18.56
CA LEU A 81 -3.21 -29.33 -18.99
C LEU A 81 -2.66 -30.67 -18.50
N SER A 82 -2.94 -31.06 -17.26
CA SER A 82 -2.54 -32.34 -16.71
C SER A 82 -3.06 -33.52 -17.53
N ASP A 83 -4.32 -33.44 -17.99
CA ASP A 83 -4.88 -34.44 -18.91
C ASP A 83 -4.19 -34.43 -20.27
N LEU A 84 -3.99 -33.26 -20.87
CA LEU A 84 -3.36 -33.13 -22.19
C LEU A 84 -1.87 -33.51 -22.21
N LEU A 85 -1.18 -33.37 -21.08
CA LEU A 85 0.24 -33.68 -20.92
C LEU A 85 0.53 -35.14 -20.52
N LYS A 86 -0.51 -35.97 -20.31
CA LYS A 86 -0.31 -37.41 -20.12
C LYS A 86 0.48 -38.01 -21.30
N PRO A 87 1.53 -38.81 -21.08
CA PRO A 87 2.42 -39.26 -22.16
C PRO A 87 1.70 -39.99 -23.31
N ALA A 88 0.65 -40.76 -23.00
CA ALA A 88 -0.15 -41.44 -24.01
C ALA A 88 -0.90 -40.45 -24.92
N ILE A 89 -1.51 -39.42 -24.33
CA ILE A 89 -2.26 -38.38 -25.06
C ILE A 89 -1.28 -37.52 -25.86
N GLN A 90 -0.21 -37.04 -25.23
CA GLN A 90 0.76 -36.15 -25.86
C GLN A 90 1.39 -36.74 -27.13
N ARG A 91 1.71 -38.04 -27.14
CA ARG A 91 2.22 -38.74 -28.33
C ARG A 91 1.18 -38.83 -29.44
N ALA A 92 -0.10 -38.98 -29.10
CA ALA A 92 -1.20 -39.08 -30.05
C ALA A 92 -1.67 -37.72 -30.60
N LEU A 93 -1.36 -36.60 -29.93
CA LEU A 93 -1.74 -35.26 -30.39
C LEU A 93 -1.05 -34.90 -31.71
N ALA A 94 -1.84 -34.40 -32.67
CA ALA A 94 -1.34 -33.77 -33.88
C ALA A 94 -0.51 -32.49 -33.54
N PRO A 95 0.43 -32.07 -34.40
CA PRO A 95 1.27 -30.89 -34.16
C PRO A 95 0.48 -29.62 -33.80
N GLU A 96 -0.65 -29.39 -34.46
CA GLU A 96 -1.52 -28.22 -34.23
C GLU A 96 -2.13 -28.25 -32.83
N ALA A 97 -2.55 -29.44 -32.37
CA ALA A 97 -3.09 -29.62 -31.02
C ALA A 97 -2.00 -29.41 -29.95
N ARG A 98 -0.76 -29.83 -30.20
CA ARG A 98 0.38 -29.53 -29.31
C ARG A 98 0.64 -28.02 -29.24
N SER A 99 0.54 -27.30 -30.35
CA SER A 99 0.62 -25.83 -30.35
C SER A 99 -0.49 -25.19 -29.53
N ALA A 100 -1.72 -25.72 -29.59
CA ALA A 100 -2.82 -25.25 -28.75
C ALA A 100 -2.55 -25.45 -27.26
N VAL A 101 -1.98 -26.59 -26.84
CA VAL A 101 -1.56 -26.84 -25.44
C VAL A 101 -0.57 -25.77 -24.96
N LEU A 102 0.40 -25.39 -25.81
CA LEU A 102 1.35 -24.33 -25.46
C LEU A 102 0.68 -22.98 -25.27
N LYS A 103 -0.29 -22.63 -26.14
CA LYS A 103 -1.07 -21.39 -26.02
C LYS A 103 -1.92 -21.36 -24.74
N ILE A 104 -2.54 -22.48 -24.38
CA ILE A 104 -3.28 -22.62 -23.10
C ILE A 104 -2.33 -22.37 -21.91
N ASN A 105 -1.10 -22.88 -21.96
CA ASN A 105 -0.11 -22.61 -20.91
C ASN A 105 0.34 -21.13 -20.88
N GLU A 106 0.43 -20.46 -22.02
CA GLU A 106 0.67 -19.00 -22.08
C GLU A 106 -0.49 -18.21 -21.45
N GLU A 107 -1.73 -18.60 -21.73
CA GLU A 107 -2.94 -18.05 -21.11
C GLU A 107 -2.94 -18.27 -19.59
N ALA A 108 -2.55 -19.46 -19.13
CA ALA A 108 -2.42 -19.76 -17.70
C ALA A 108 -1.39 -18.86 -17.01
N LYS A 109 -0.26 -18.54 -17.67
CA LYS A 109 0.73 -17.60 -17.13
C LYS A 109 0.16 -16.20 -16.95
N ILE A 110 -0.59 -15.70 -17.93
CA ILE A 110 -1.24 -14.38 -17.84
C ILE A 110 -2.26 -14.36 -16.71
N LEU A 111 -3.02 -15.44 -16.54
CA LEU A 111 -4.00 -15.55 -15.45
C LEU A 111 -3.33 -15.66 -14.06
N ALA A 112 -2.20 -16.35 -13.97
CA ALA A 112 -1.39 -16.41 -12.75
C ALA A 112 -0.81 -15.04 -12.37
N ASP A 113 -0.36 -14.27 -13.36
CA ASP A 113 0.07 -12.89 -13.17
C ASP A 113 -1.08 -11.99 -12.70
N LEU A 114 -2.28 -12.13 -13.28
CA LEU A 114 -3.49 -11.45 -12.81
C LEU A 114 -3.83 -11.80 -11.35
N PHE A 115 -3.75 -13.08 -10.98
CA PHE A 115 -3.96 -13.53 -9.60
C PHE A 115 -3.02 -12.80 -8.62
N TYR A 116 -1.74 -12.67 -9.00
CA TYR A 116 -0.75 -11.92 -8.22
C TYR A 116 -1.03 -10.41 -8.19
N HIS A 117 -1.44 -9.82 -9.31
CA HIS A 117 -1.82 -8.41 -9.38
C HIS A 117 -3.03 -8.08 -8.52
N LEU A 118 -4.01 -8.99 -8.41
CA LEU A 118 -5.13 -8.84 -7.49
C LEU A 118 -4.68 -8.83 -6.03
N PHE A 119 -3.71 -9.68 -5.65
CA PHE A 119 -3.06 -9.62 -4.33
C PHE A 119 -2.39 -8.26 -4.07
N LEU A 120 -1.60 -7.75 -5.04
CA LEU A 120 -0.96 -6.44 -4.92
C LEU A 120 -1.99 -5.30 -4.79
N SER A 121 -3.06 -5.35 -5.58
CA SER A 121 -4.16 -4.39 -5.54
C SER A 121 -4.84 -4.36 -4.17
N ARG A 122 -5.13 -5.52 -3.59
CA ARG A 122 -5.67 -5.65 -2.24
C ARG A 122 -4.77 -4.98 -1.20
N ARG A 123 -3.46 -5.25 -1.23
CA ARG A 123 -2.49 -4.59 -0.34
C ARG A 123 -2.45 -3.08 -0.55
N ALA A 124 -2.36 -2.62 -1.80
CA ALA A 124 -2.29 -1.20 -2.14
C ALA A 124 -3.52 -0.39 -1.69
N GLN A 125 -4.70 -1.01 -1.64
CA GLN A 125 -5.92 -0.36 -1.17
C GLN A 125 -6.01 -0.27 0.36
N ILE A 126 -5.39 -1.21 1.09
CA ILE A 126 -5.51 -1.31 2.55
C ILE A 126 -4.36 -0.58 3.25
N VAL A 127 -3.13 -0.69 2.74
CA VAL A 127 -1.94 -0.09 3.36
C VAL A 127 -2.09 1.41 3.68
N PRO A 128 -2.68 2.26 2.80
CA PRO A 128 -2.87 3.69 3.10
C PRO A 128 -3.81 3.97 4.28
N THR A 129 -4.62 2.99 4.68
CA THR A 129 -5.55 3.13 5.81
C THR A 129 -4.91 2.79 7.16
N LEU A 130 -3.70 2.23 7.14
CA LEU A 130 -2.94 1.85 8.32
C LEU A 130 -2.17 3.06 8.89
N ASN A 131 -1.89 3.02 10.19
CA ASN A 131 -0.95 3.97 10.77
C ASN A 131 0.49 3.70 10.28
N ILE A 132 1.39 4.68 10.40
CA ILE A 132 2.76 4.61 9.87
C ILE A 132 3.50 3.34 10.33
N LEU A 133 3.36 2.97 11.60
CA LEU A 133 4.03 1.81 12.17
C LEU A 133 3.50 0.51 11.53
N ALA A 134 2.18 0.36 11.46
CA ALA A 134 1.53 -0.78 10.83
C ALA A 134 1.78 -0.87 9.33
N LYS A 135 1.84 0.27 8.63
CA LYS A 135 2.24 0.34 7.22
C LYS A 135 3.65 -0.20 7.02
N ASN A 136 4.63 0.30 7.78
CA ASN A 136 6.02 -0.15 7.67
C ASN A 136 6.16 -1.64 7.99
N THR A 137 5.42 -2.14 8.98
CA THR A 137 5.37 -3.58 9.26
C THR A 137 4.76 -4.36 8.09
N ALA A 138 3.61 -3.91 7.57
CA ALA A 138 2.89 -4.56 6.47
C ALA A 138 3.71 -4.66 5.18
N GLU A 139 4.51 -3.65 4.85
CA GLU A 139 5.31 -3.61 3.61
C GLU A 139 6.48 -4.60 3.63
N ASN A 140 7.00 -4.95 4.81
CA ASN A 140 8.19 -5.77 4.98
C ASN A 140 7.92 -7.27 5.22
N ILE A 141 6.66 -7.66 5.36
CA ILE A 141 6.29 -9.06 5.61
C ILE A 141 6.04 -9.78 4.27
N PRO A 142 6.62 -10.98 4.08
CA PRO A 142 6.36 -11.78 2.89
C PRO A 142 4.89 -12.23 2.83
N PRO A 143 4.34 -12.45 1.62
CA PRO A 143 3.02 -13.05 1.45
C PRO A 143 2.99 -14.47 2.05
N ASP A 144 1.92 -14.81 2.75
CA ASP A 144 1.61 -16.18 3.16
C ASP A 144 0.09 -16.44 3.10
N GLU A 145 -0.43 -17.31 3.96
CA GLU A 145 -1.87 -17.58 4.10
C GLU A 145 -2.72 -16.34 4.43
N CYS A 146 -2.10 -15.29 4.98
CA CYS A 146 -2.72 -14.00 5.28
C CYS A 146 -2.17 -12.88 4.38
N LEU A 147 -3.03 -11.90 4.06
CA LEU A 147 -2.72 -10.81 3.14
C LEU A 147 -1.49 -9.98 3.56
N PHE A 148 -1.26 -9.83 4.86
CA PHE A 148 -0.11 -9.15 5.44
C PHE A 148 0.81 -10.08 6.23
N GLY A 149 0.69 -11.39 6.04
CA GLY A 149 1.45 -12.37 6.78
C GLY A 149 0.79 -12.77 8.09
N THR A 150 0.92 -14.04 8.46
CA THR A 150 0.58 -14.59 9.78
C THR A 150 1.46 -14.00 10.90
N SER A 151 2.67 -13.55 10.55
CA SER A 151 3.61 -12.90 11.47
C SER A 151 3.31 -11.42 11.75
N PHE A 152 2.32 -10.82 11.06
CA PHE A 152 1.99 -9.40 11.15
C PHE A 152 1.80 -8.90 12.58
N GLU A 153 0.95 -9.57 13.35
CA GLU A 153 0.66 -9.18 14.73
C GLU A 153 1.93 -9.19 15.59
N LYS A 154 2.78 -10.21 15.43
CA LYS A 154 4.02 -10.36 16.20
C LYS A 154 5.02 -9.27 15.85
N GLU A 155 5.24 -9.00 14.57
CA GLU A 155 6.15 -7.94 14.11
C GLU A 155 5.63 -6.55 14.47
N LEU A 156 4.30 -6.34 14.44
CA LEU A 156 3.69 -5.09 14.87
C LEU A 156 3.94 -4.83 16.36
N LYS A 157 3.71 -5.84 17.22
CA LYS A 157 3.98 -5.74 18.67
C LYS A 157 5.46 -5.42 18.92
N LYS A 158 6.38 -6.12 18.26
CA LYS A 158 7.82 -5.86 18.35
C LYS A 158 8.19 -4.44 17.89
N ALA A 159 7.63 -3.96 16.79
CA ALA A 159 7.86 -2.59 16.33
C ALA A 159 7.32 -1.55 17.32
N THR A 160 6.16 -1.81 17.96
CA THR A 160 5.62 -0.90 18.98
C THR A 160 6.44 -0.84 20.26
N THR A 161 6.99 -1.96 20.74
CA THR A 161 7.87 -1.97 21.92
C THR A 161 9.17 -1.24 21.62
N MET A 162 9.79 -1.50 20.46
CA MET A 162 10.98 -0.78 20.01
C MET A 162 10.73 0.73 19.90
N ALA A 163 9.60 1.15 19.34
CA ALA A 163 9.24 2.57 19.22
C ALA A 163 9.05 3.25 20.58
N LYS A 164 8.57 2.53 21.61
CA LYS A 164 8.48 3.02 22.98
C LYS A 164 9.87 3.17 23.60
N SER A 165 10.70 2.12 23.55
CA SER A 165 12.07 2.16 24.07
C SER A 165 12.93 3.26 23.43
N ALA A 166 12.79 3.48 22.11
CA ALA A 166 13.49 4.56 21.41
C ALA A 166 13.06 5.96 21.91
N LYS A 167 11.77 6.17 22.18
CA LYS A 167 11.27 7.43 22.76
C LYS A 167 11.83 7.67 24.16
N ASP A 168 11.97 6.61 24.96
CA ASP A 168 12.52 6.71 26.31
C ASP A 168 14.02 7.04 26.29
N LEU A 169 14.79 6.45 25.36
CA LEU A 169 16.20 6.79 25.13
C LEU A 169 16.39 8.25 24.69
N VAL A 170 15.58 8.74 23.73
CA VAL A 170 15.65 10.14 23.27
C VAL A 170 15.21 11.12 24.36
N LYS A 171 14.22 10.77 25.17
CA LYS A 171 13.84 11.62 26.32
C LYS A 171 14.92 11.64 27.40
N ALA A 172 15.56 10.51 27.68
CA ALA A 172 16.65 10.42 28.64
C ALA A 172 17.87 11.25 28.20
N SER A 173 18.22 11.25 26.91
CA SER A 173 19.34 12.05 26.39
C SER A 173 19.10 13.56 26.47
N LEU A 174 17.85 14.01 26.29
CA LEU A 174 17.49 15.44 26.43
C LEU A 174 17.53 15.94 27.88
N LEU A 175 17.32 15.07 28.87
CA LEU A 175 17.41 15.43 30.29
C LEU A 175 18.86 15.59 30.78
N VAL A 176 19.82 14.89 30.15
CA VAL A 176 21.24 14.96 30.52
C VAL A 176 21.91 16.26 30.07
N SER A 177 21.34 16.97 29.09
CA SER A 177 21.96 18.19 28.53
C SER A 177 21.72 19.49 29.36
N ARG A 178 20.83 19.49 30.37
CA ARG A 178 20.49 20.70 31.15
C ARG A 178 21.38 21.01 32.37
N LYS A 179 22.46 20.25 32.62
CA LYS A 179 23.32 20.43 33.81
C LYS A 179 24.71 21.04 33.56
N VAL A 180 24.91 21.76 32.46
CA VAL A 180 26.18 22.52 32.23
C VAL A 180 25.89 23.95 31.79
N GLN A 181 25.34 24.77 32.70
CA GLN A 181 25.58 26.22 32.72
C GLN A 181 25.60 26.65 34.19
N GLN A 182 26.77 26.53 34.83
CA GLN A 182 27.05 27.29 36.05
C GLN A 182 27.64 28.65 35.63
N PRO A 183 27.21 29.77 36.24
CA PRO A 183 27.81 31.07 35.98
C PRO A 183 29.16 31.16 36.69
N ILE A 184 30.19 31.52 35.93
CA ILE A 184 31.53 31.84 36.43
C ILE A 184 31.44 33.11 37.29
N LYS A 185 31.81 33.02 38.57
CA LYS A 185 31.97 34.18 39.47
C LYS A 185 33.24 34.96 39.09
N PRO A 186 33.20 36.29 38.93
CA PRO A 186 34.41 37.11 38.89
C PRO A 186 34.93 37.33 40.32
N GLN A 187 36.22 37.10 40.55
CA GLN A 187 36.90 37.53 41.78
C GLN A 187 37.28 39.01 41.67
N LEU A 188 36.86 39.81 42.65
CA LEU A 188 37.25 41.21 42.80
C LEU A 188 38.58 41.30 43.56
N HIS A 189 39.58 41.92 42.94
CA HIS A 189 40.80 42.39 43.60
C HIS A 189 40.60 43.81 44.10
N VAL A 190 41.04 44.07 45.34
CA VAL A 190 40.91 45.34 46.06
C VAL A 190 42.18 46.17 45.86
N ILE A 191 42.05 47.43 45.41
CA ILE A 191 43.02 48.52 45.62
C ILE A 191 42.23 49.82 45.90
N PRO A 192 42.69 50.72 46.80
CA PRO A 192 41.84 51.73 47.44
C PRO A 192 41.78 53.10 46.73
N SER A 193 40.61 53.71 46.92
CA SER A 193 40.13 55.09 46.84
C SER A 193 41.10 56.27 46.60
N THR A 194 40.71 57.16 45.67
CA THR A 194 40.66 58.62 45.91
C THR A 194 39.52 59.31 45.13
N ALA A 195 38.70 60.03 45.91
CA ALA A 195 38.00 61.29 45.68
C ALA A 195 37.46 61.71 44.29
N SER A 196 36.14 61.95 44.26
CA SER A 196 35.51 63.30 44.12
C SER A 196 34.28 63.30 43.18
N THR A 197 33.17 63.92 43.67
CA THR A 197 32.18 64.79 42.96
C THR A 197 31.65 64.38 41.57
N GLU A 198 30.41 64.52 41.16
CA GLU A 198 29.24 65.31 41.56
C GLU A 198 28.06 64.85 40.65
N ASN A 199 26.85 65.33 40.96
CA ASN A 199 25.57 65.04 40.31
C ASN A 199 25.54 65.24 38.78
N SER A 200 24.61 64.55 38.08
CA SER A 200 23.55 65.18 37.23
C SER A 200 22.83 64.23 36.26
N ARG A 201 21.49 64.26 36.35
CA ARG A 201 20.46 64.24 35.28
C ARG A 201 20.68 63.48 33.96
N ALA A 202 19.79 62.50 33.76
CA ALA A 202 18.86 62.30 32.61
C ALA A 202 19.42 61.96 31.19
N PRO A 203 18.58 61.34 30.32
CA PRO A 203 19.02 60.39 29.30
C PRO A 203 19.11 61.00 27.88
N ALA A 204 19.82 60.32 26.99
CA ALA A 204 19.80 60.61 25.56
C ALA A 204 19.68 59.34 24.72
N THR A 205 18.57 59.28 24.00
CA THR A 205 18.26 58.47 22.83
C THR A 205 19.13 58.81 21.61
N THR A 206 19.03 57.92 20.61
CA THR A 206 19.42 58.04 19.17
C THR A 206 20.81 57.49 18.85
N LYS A 207 21.05 56.74 17.75
CA LYS A 207 20.41 56.76 16.42
C LYS A 207 20.88 55.55 15.59
N THR A 208 19.97 55.02 14.77
CA THR A 208 20.11 54.56 13.35
C THR A 208 21.36 53.79 12.90
N SER A 209 21.22 52.71 12.13
CA SER A 209 20.86 52.77 10.71
C SER A 209 20.59 51.36 10.14
N ALA A 210 19.45 51.19 9.45
CA ALA A 210 19.34 50.93 8.00
C ALA A 210 19.81 49.51 7.59
N THR A 211 19.05 48.72 6.83
CA THR A 211 18.80 49.00 5.41
C THR A 211 17.60 48.17 4.87
N TRP A 212 16.58 48.88 4.36
CA TRP A 212 15.72 48.67 3.16
C TRP A 212 15.13 47.27 2.84
N ARG A 213 13.78 47.11 2.88
CA ARG A 213 12.72 47.42 1.86
C ARG A 213 12.73 46.43 0.67
N LEU A 214 11.64 45.98 0.05
CA LEU A 214 10.18 46.14 0.13
C LEU A 214 9.59 45.11 -0.86
N GLY A 215 8.42 44.53 -0.59
CA GLY A 215 7.19 44.79 -1.37
C GLY A 215 6.97 43.79 -2.53
N ALA A 216 6.12 42.76 -2.38
CA ALA A 216 4.65 42.74 -2.58
C ALA A 216 4.23 42.82 -4.08
N PRO A 217 3.01 42.45 -4.53
CA PRO A 217 1.87 41.78 -3.87
C PRO A 217 1.16 40.68 -4.73
N SER A 218 0.07 40.15 -4.19
CA SER A 218 -0.98 39.30 -4.78
C SER A 218 -1.69 39.86 -6.04
N SER A 219 -2.24 38.98 -6.90
CA SER A 219 -3.68 38.98 -7.24
C SER A 219 -4.12 37.76 -8.06
N SER A 220 -5.42 37.47 -7.96
CA SER A 220 -6.22 36.40 -8.55
C SER A 220 -6.44 36.46 -10.07
N ARG A 221 -6.85 35.34 -10.70
CA ARG A 221 -8.03 35.27 -11.60
C ARG A 221 -8.43 33.83 -11.98
N ARG A 222 -9.74 33.65 -12.15
CA ARG A 222 -10.50 32.42 -12.49
C ARG A 222 -10.55 32.13 -14.03
N ALA A 223 -10.65 30.84 -14.40
CA ALA A 223 -11.47 30.09 -15.42
C ALA A 223 -11.70 30.68 -16.86
N PRO A 224 -12.23 29.98 -17.92
CA PRO A 224 -12.98 28.69 -17.99
C PRO A 224 -12.82 27.77 -19.28
N TYR A 225 -13.49 26.61 -19.25
CA TYR A 225 -14.22 25.79 -20.29
C TYR A 225 -13.96 25.87 -21.83
N ARG A 226 -13.85 24.69 -22.50
CA ARG A 226 -14.41 24.22 -23.83
C ARG A 226 -13.73 22.89 -24.23
N ALA A 227 -14.26 21.92 -25.01
CA ALA A 227 -15.57 21.59 -25.58
C ALA A 227 -15.53 20.12 -26.11
N ARG A 228 -16.73 19.54 -26.31
CA ARG A 228 -17.03 18.25 -26.95
C ARG A 228 -16.46 18.10 -28.37
N SER A 229 -16.18 16.87 -28.80
CA SER A 229 -16.36 16.45 -30.19
C SER A 229 -17.16 15.15 -30.27
N ARG A 230 -18.30 15.23 -30.97
CA ARG A 230 -19.10 14.11 -31.48
C ARG A 230 -18.63 13.85 -32.92
N SER A 231 -18.45 12.59 -33.30
CA SER A 231 -18.53 12.16 -34.69
C SER A 231 -19.61 11.09 -34.82
N ARG A 232 -20.47 11.25 -35.82
CA ARG A 232 -21.59 10.38 -36.20
C ARG A 232 -21.61 10.35 -37.73
N ARG A 233 -21.81 9.14 -38.31
CA ARG A 233 -22.05 8.79 -39.74
C ARG A 233 -20.79 8.76 -40.62
N HIS A 234 -20.60 7.79 -41.52
CA HIS A 234 -21.55 6.97 -42.29
C HIS A 234 -21.69 5.52 -41.85
#